data_AF-A0A6J6U556-F1
#
_entry.id   AF-A0A6J6U556-F1
#
_cell.length_a   1.000
_cell.length_b   1.000
_cell.length_c   1.000
_cell.angle_alpha   90.00
_cell.angle_beta   90.00
_cell.angle_gamma   90.00
#
_symmetry.space_group_name_H-M   'P 1'
#
loop_
_entity.id
_entity.type
_entity.pdbx_description
1 polymer ?
#
loop_
_entity_poly.entity_id
_entity_poly.type
_entity_poly.pdbx_seq_one_letter_code
_entity_poly.pdbx_strand_id
1 'polypeptide(L)' 'MLFTHIPPAVPQLTYDTVARRFETGSQATLDYLNEFTPAYHFFGHVHQPLRARARVGKTECLNVGHFHGRKLPFVIDL' A
#
# COMPACT_ATOMS: atom_id res chain seq x y z
N MET A 1 2.14 -1.59 -13.98
CA MET A 1 2.32 -1.49 -12.51
C MET A 1 2.16 -0.04 -12.10
N LEU A 2 1.72 0.24 -10.87
CA LEU A 2 1.67 1.59 -10.29
C LEU A 2 2.60 1.69 -9.07
N PHE A 3 3.29 2.81 -8.92
CA PHE A 3 4.10 3.14 -7.74
C PHE A 3 3.66 4.49 -7.17
N THR A 4 3.37 4.56 -5.88
CA THR A 4 3.04 5.82 -5.18
C THR A 4 3.76 5.87 -3.84
N HIS A 5 3.92 7.05 -3.25
CA HIS A 5 4.37 7.12 -1.85
C HIS A 5 3.23 6.76 -0.89
N ILE A 6 2.08 7.45 -1.04
CA ILE A 6 0.90 7.31 -0.19
C ILE A 6 0.07 6.07 -0.62
N PRO A 7 -0.44 5.24 0.31
CA PRO A 7 -1.31 4.11 0.02
C PRO A 7 -2.63 4.54 -0.63
N PRO A 8 -3.35 3.62 -1.32
CA PRO A 8 -4.75 3.90 -1.63
C PRO A 8 -5.55 3.99 -0.32
N ALA A 9 -6.65 4.74 -0.32
CA ALA A 9 -7.51 4.93 0.86
C ALA A 9 -8.26 3.64 1.29
N VAL A 10 -7.51 2.64 1.74
CA VAL A 10 -7.96 1.30 2.11
C VAL A 10 -7.62 1.05 3.58
N PRO A 11 -8.60 0.85 4.48
CA PRO A 11 -8.38 0.76 5.92
C PRO A 11 -7.32 -0.27 6.34
N GLN A 12 -7.25 -1.40 5.65
CA GLN A 12 -6.27 -2.46 5.91
C GLN A 12 -4.82 -2.00 5.66
N LEU A 13 -4.64 -1.02 4.77
CA LEU A 13 -3.33 -0.50 4.35
C LEU A 13 -2.96 0.80 5.06
N THR A 14 -3.96 1.54 5.59
CA THR A 14 -3.78 2.86 6.21
C THR A 14 -3.77 2.85 7.74
N TYR A 15 -4.33 1.82 8.39
CA TYR A 15 -4.31 1.75 9.85
C TYR A 15 -2.92 1.34 10.37
N ASP A 16 -2.27 2.23 11.12
CA ASP A 16 -1.00 1.94 11.79
C ASP A 16 -1.27 1.32 13.17
N THR A 17 -0.77 0.10 13.38
CA THR A 17 -1.02 -0.70 14.58
C THR A 17 -0.24 -0.22 15.80
N VAL A 18 0.84 0.54 15.62
CA VAL A 18 1.64 1.13 16.71
C VAL A 18 1.09 2.50 17.08
N ALA A 19 0.82 3.36 16.10
CA ALA A 19 0.21 4.67 16.33
C ALA A 19 -1.29 4.58 16.68
N ARG A 20 -1.91 3.42 16.44
CA ARG A 20 -3.33 3.10 16.72
C ARG A 20 -4.32 4.07 16.07
N ARG A 21 -4.00 4.53 14.87
CA ARG A 21 -4.81 5.47 14.09
C ARG A 21 -4.67 5.20 12.59
N PHE A 22 -5.54 5.83 11.80
CA PHE A 22 -5.38 5.85 10.35
C PHE A 22 -4.37 6.93 9.96
N GLU A 23 -3.37 6.54 9.18
CA GLU A 23 -2.48 7.47 8.46
C GLU A 23 -3.15 7.89 7.14
N THR A 24 -2.59 8.91 6.48
CA THR A 24 -3.16 9.46 5.26
C THR A 24 -3.19 8.41 4.14
N GLY A 25 -4.39 8.18 3.59
CA GLY A 25 -4.60 7.42 2.36
C GLY A 25 -5.04 8.33 1.22
N SER A 26 -4.72 7.94 -0.01
CA SER A 26 -5.07 8.69 -1.23
C SER A 26 -6.36 8.15 -1.84
N GLN A 27 -7.42 8.96 -1.81
CA GLN A 27 -8.68 8.65 -2.50
C GLN A 27 -8.47 8.64 -4.02
N ALA A 28 -7.72 9.61 -4.56
CA ALA A 28 -7.40 9.66 -5.99
C ALA A 28 -6.65 8.41 -6.47
N THR A 29 -5.78 7.83 -5.63
CA THR A 29 -5.13 6.55 -5.96
C THR A 29 -6.13 5.41 -5.94
N LEU A 30 -7.02 5.35 -4.96
CA LEU A 30 -8.08 4.33 -4.92
C LEU A 30 -8.98 4.41 -6.17
N ASP A 31 -9.36 5.62 -6.58
CA ASP A 31 -10.17 5.86 -7.79
C ASP A 31 -9.42 5.41 -9.05
N TYR A 32 -8.13 5.77 -9.17
CA TYR A 32 -7.27 5.30 -10.26
C TYR A 32 -7.18 3.77 -10.32
N LEU A 33 -7.05 3.09 -9.17
CA LEU A 33 -7.00 1.63 -9.14
C LEU A 33 -8.31 0.99 -9.59
N ASN A 34 -9.45 1.60 -9.25
CA ASN A 34 -10.77 1.13 -9.68
C ASN A 34 -10.98 1.33 -11.18
N GLU A 35 -10.46 2.42 -11.76
CA GLU A 35 -10.60 2.72 -13.19
C GLU A 35 -9.65 1.88 -14.06
N PHE A 36 -8.35 1.86 -13.71
CA PHE A 36 -7.31 1.31 -14.59
C PHE A 36 -6.82 -0.08 -14.20
N THR A 37 -7.17 -0.57 -13.01
CA THR A 37 -6.90 -1.94 -12.52
C THR A 37 -5.52 -2.54 -12.89
N PRO A 38 -4.40 -1.86 -12.59
CA PRO A 38 -3.07 -2.42 -12.81
C PRO A 38 -2.89 -3.73 -12.03
N ALA A 39 -2.12 -4.69 -12.54
CA ALA A 39 -1.89 -5.96 -11.82
C ALA A 39 -1.29 -5.76 -10.41
N TYR A 40 -0.39 -4.79 -10.28
CA TYR A 40 0.30 -4.47 -9.03
C TYR A 40 0.33 -2.96 -8.75
N HIS A 41 0.17 -2.62 -7.47
CA HIS A 41 0.37 -1.30 -6.89
C HIS A 41 1.33 -1.38 -5.70
N PHE A 42 2.46 -0.67 -5.76
CA PHE A 42 3.44 -0.61 -4.69
C PHE A 42 3.44 0.76 -4.03
N PHE A 43 3.49 0.80 -2.69
CA PHE A 43 3.48 2.03 -1.93
C PHE A 43 4.22 1.93 -0.60
N GLY A 44 4.37 3.06 0.10
CA GLY A 44 5.00 3.15 1.42
C GLY A 44 4.15 3.91 2.43
N HIS A 45 4.74 4.91 3.09
CA HIS A 45 4.13 5.81 4.07
C HIS A 45 3.76 5.18 5.42
N VAL A 46 2.97 4.10 5.46
CA VAL A 46 2.54 3.48 6.71
C VAL A 46 3.59 2.48 7.18
N HIS A 47 4.17 2.72 8.35
CA HIS A 47 5.31 1.92 8.83
C HIS A 47 4.86 0.61 9.48
N GLN A 48 3.71 0.59 10.17
CA GLN A 48 3.20 -0.61 10.87
C GLN A 48 1.75 -0.92 10.48
N PRO A 49 1.46 -1.18 9.19
CA PRO A 49 0.09 -1.31 8.70
C PRO A 49 -0.63 -2.54 9.28
N LEU A 50 -1.95 -2.47 9.39
CA LEU A 50 -2.80 -3.60 9.79
C LEU A 50 -2.61 -4.82 8.89
N ARG A 51 -2.39 -4.59 7.59
CA ARG A 51 -1.97 -5.58 6.60
C ARG A 51 -0.91 -4.98 5.69
N ALA A 52 0.16 -5.72 5.42
CA ALA A 52 1.17 -5.33 4.45
C ALA A 52 0.68 -5.44 2.98
N ARG A 53 -0.44 -6.11 2.74
CA ARG A 53 -1.05 -6.27 1.41
C ARG A 53 -2.57 -6.34 1.47
N ALA A 54 -3.23 -5.90 0.41
CA ALA A 54 -4.67 -6.05 0.20
C ALA A 54 -4.99 -6.03 -1.31
N ARG A 55 -6.20 -6.43 -1.68
CA ARG A 55 -6.69 -6.31 -3.07
C ARG A 55 -7.67 -5.16 -3.21
N VAL A 56 -7.54 -4.39 -4.28
CA VAL A 56 -8.52 -3.42 -4.77
C VAL A 56 -8.96 -3.89 -6.15
N GLY A 57 -10.15 -4.46 -6.25
CA GLY A 57 -10.55 -5.19 -7.45
C GLY A 57 -9.55 -6.30 -7.78
N LYS A 58 -8.94 -6.24 -8.97
CA LYS A 58 -7.90 -7.19 -9.42
C LYS A 58 -6.48 -6.79 -9.01
N THR A 59 -6.26 -5.53 -8.62
CA THR A 59 -4.96 -4.99 -8.24
C THR A 59 -4.46 -5.59 -6.92
N GLU A 60 -3.27 -6.17 -6.90
CA GLU A 60 -2.56 -6.47 -5.65
C GLU A 60 -1.82 -5.23 -5.16
N CYS A 61 -2.21 -4.72 -3.99
CA CYS A 61 -1.62 -3.54 -3.36
C CYS A 61 -0.62 -3.98 -2.28
N LEU A 62 0.64 -3.58 -2.37
CA LEU A 62 1.72 -4.00 -1.49
C LEU A 62 2.43 -2.81 -0.84
N ASN A 63 2.48 -2.81 0.50
CA ASN A 63 3.32 -1.89 1.23
C ASN A 63 4.78 -2.40 1.22
N VAL A 64 5.65 -1.65 0.55
CA VAL A 64 7.10 -1.90 0.44
C VAL A 64 7.93 -0.94 1.28
N GLY A 65 7.27 -0.02 2.01
CA GLY A 65 7.91 1.03 2.80
C GLY A 65 8.54 0.55 4.12
N HIS A 66 8.29 -0.69 4.54
CA HIS A 66 8.89 -1.27 5.76
C HIS A 66 10.37 -1.65 5.59
N PHE A 67 11.13 -0.89 4.81
CA PHE A 67 12.56 -1.11 4.59
C PHE A 67 13.37 -0.82 5.85
N HIS A 68 13.03 0.22 6.62
CA HIS A 68 13.75 0.58 7.85
C HIS A 68 13.69 -0.55 8.90
N GLY A 69 12.55 -1.25 9.02
CA GLY A 69 12.37 -2.36 9.96
C GLY A 69 13.01 -3.66 9.49
N ARG A 70 12.94 -3.98 8.19
CA ARG A 70 13.44 -5.25 7.63
C ARG A 70 14.91 -5.23 7.18
N LYS A 71 15.45 -4.06 6.85
CA LYS A 71 16.80 -3.89 6.23
C LYS A 71 17.04 -4.74 4.98
N LEU A 72 15.97 -5.22 4.35
CA LEU A 72 16.00 -6.04 3.15
C LEU A 72 15.12 -5.37 2.08
N PRO A 73 15.59 -5.27 0.83
CA PRO A 73 14.77 -4.72 -0.25
C PRO A 73 13.57 -5.63 -0.50
N PHE A 74 12.45 -5.03 -0.90
CA PHE A 74 11.36 -5.80 -1.47
C PHE A 74 11.74 -6.17 -2.91
N VAL A 75 11.65 -7.47 -3.24
CA VAL A 75 11.97 -8.00 -4.57
C VAL A 75 10.74 -8.73 -5.12
N ILE A 76 10.45 -8.52 -6.39
CA ILE A 76 9.43 -9.24 -7.15
C ILE A 76 10.00 -9.62 -8.51
N ASP A 77 9.65 -10.82 -8.98
CA ASP A 77 9.94 -11.33 -10.31
C ASP A 77 8.63 -11.36 -11.10
N LEU A 78 8.62 -10.78 -12.30
CA LEU A 78 7.41 -10.40 -13.04
C LEU A 78 7.39 -10.94 -14.47
#